data_AF-A0A4V2ZMV6-F1
#
_entry.id   AF-A0A4V2ZMV6-F1
#
_cell.length_a   1.000
_cell.length_b   1.000
_cell.length_c   1.000
_cell.angle_alpha   90.00
_cell.angle_beta   90.00
_cell.angle_gamma   90.00
#
_symmetry.space_group_name_H-M   'P 1'
#
loop_
_entity.id
_entity.type
_entity.pdbx_description
1 polymer ?
#
loop_
_entity_poly.entity_id
_entity_poly.type
_entity_poly.pdbx_seq_one_letter_code
_entity_poly.pdbx_strand_id
1 'polypeptide(L)'
;MTAAVAMPGRPAEVLERLKANPRLPLMLGGAALAAAIAVGVLWSRAPDYKVLYSNLSERDGGAVLQSLQQMNVPYKFAEGGGAVMVPAGKVHETRLRLASQGLPKSGTAGMELMDNQKFGISQFAEQVNYQRGLEGELARSIESIAAVQSARVHLAIPKPTLFVRERQKPTASIVLQLYPGRAIDEGQVAAISHLVSSSVPELTPKSISIVDQHGNLLSNSGNERMLDATQLKYVQALEQNYLKRIEAILAPIVGKDNVRAQVTADVDFSIVEHTDESYKPNQDPNRSAIRSQQTSESSQQGATPPGGVPGALSNQPPAAAVAPVTTPQTPRAGQAPGQAGAPAAGQPGQAGQAGQQGQAAQGAQA
;
A
#
# COMPACT_ATOMS: atom_id res chain seq x y z
N MET A 1 73.27 -11.77 28.96
CA MET A 1 73.56 -11.75 30.42
C MET A 1 72.58 -12.68 31.10
N THR A 2 73.10 -13.75 31.69
CA THR A 2 72.34 -14.77 32.44
C THR A 2 72.29 -14.40 33.92
N ALA A 3 71.13 -14.57 34.56
CA ALA A 3 70.99 -14.52 36.01
C ALA A 3 70.01 -15.63 36.44
N ALA A 4 70.56 -16.75 36.89
CA ALA A 4 69.78 -17.82 37.50
C ALA A 4 69.53 -17.46 38.98
N VAL A 5 68.28 -17.54 39.44
CA VAL A 5 67.93 -17.48 40.86
C VAL A 5 67.67 -18.90 41.35
N ALA A 6 68.55 -19.38 42.23
CA ALA A 6 68.46 -20.72 42.80
C ALA A 6 67.39 -20.81 43.89
N MET A 7 66.67 -21.92 43.95
CA MET A 7 65.85 -22.31 45.10
C MET A 7 66.70 -23.06 46.14
N PRO A 8 66.66 -22.67 47.41
CA PRO A 8 67.03 -23.53 48.53
C PRO A 8 65.83 -23.77 49.47
N GLY A 9 65.65 -25.00 49.95
CA GLY A 9 64.69 -25.30 51.02
C GLY A 9 64.12 -26.71 50.97
N ARG A 10 64.61 -27.59 51.85
CA ARG A 10 64.16 -28.99 51.96
C ARG A 10 62.84 -29.06 52.75
N PRO A 11 61.82 -29.84 52.34
CA PRO A 11 60.59 -29.99 53.12
C PRO A 11 60.78 -30.74 54.45
N ALA A 12 61.92 -31.40 54.67
CA ALA A 12 62.20 -32.19 55.87
C ALA A 12 62.47 -31.34 57.14
N GLU A 13 63.16 -30.19 57.02
CA GLU A 13 63.52 -29.37 58.19
C GLU A 13 62.33 -28.58 58.78
N VAL A 14 61.33 -28.29 57.94
CA VAL A 14 60.06 -27.69 58.39
C VAL A 14 59.29 -28.67 59.28
N LEU A 15 59.39 -29.98 58.99
CA LEU A 15 58.69 -31.05 59.70
C LEU A 15 59.24 -31.28 61.12
N GLU A 16 60.55 -31.13 61.33
CA GLU A 16 61.14 -31.21 62.69
C GLU A 16 60.86 -29.96 63.53
N ARG A 17 60.94 -28.75 62.94
CA ARG A 17 60.59 -27.52 63.67
C ARG A 17 59.11 -27.47 64.07
N LEU A 18 58.23 -28.19 63.38
CA LEU A 18 56.83 -28.37 63.76
C LEU A 18 56.65 -29.21 65.04
N LYS A 19 57.63 -30.08 65.36
CA LYS A 19 57.57 -31.04 66.47
C LYS A 19 58.15 -30.50 67.78
N ALA A 20 58.97 -29.43 67.73
CA ALA A 20 59.64 -28.83 68.87
C ALA A 20 58.84 -27.70 69.58
N ASN A 21 57.74 -27.23 69.01
CA ASN A 21 56.86 -26.24 69.65
C ASN A 21 55.38 -26.54 69.35
N PRO A 22 54.59 -27.06 70.31
CA PRO A 22 53.21 -27.50 70.07
C PRO A 22 52.24 -26.37 69.67
N ARG A 23 52.67 -25.10 69.73
CA ARG A 23 51.86 -23.94 69.32
C ARG A 23 51.90 -23.67 67.81
N LEU A 24 52.93 -24.12 67.08
CA LEU A 24 53.05 -23.87 65.64
C LEU A 24 52.02 -24.62 64.77
N PRO A 25 51.76 -25.93 64.95
CA PRO A 25 50.72 -26.62 64.19
C PRO A 25 49.30 -26.12 64.53
N LEU A 26 49.07 -25.67 65.77
CA LEU A 26 47.83 -25.01 66.17
C LEU A 26 47.61 -23.67 65.44
N MET A 27 48.67 -22.87 65.28
CA MET A 27 48.62 -21.61 64.52
C MET A 27 48.34 -21.86 63.02
N LEU A 28 49.02 -22.82 62.39
CA LEU A 28 48.75 -23.16 60.98
C LEU A 28 47.34 -23.76 60.78
N GLY A 29 46.91 -24.66 61.67
CA GLY A 29 45.57 -25.25 61.64
C GLY A 29 44.47 -24.20 61.82
N GLY A 30 44.66 -23.26 62.76
CA GLY A 30 43.76 -22.12 62.96
C GLY A 30 43.69 -21.19 61.74
N ALA A 31 44.83 -20.89 61.11
CA ALA A 31 44.87 -20.08 59.90
C ALA A 31 44.19 -20.78 58.70
N ALA A 32 44.41 -22.09 58.52
CA ALA A 32 43.75 -22.87 57.47
C ALA A 32 42.23 -22.96 57.69
N LEU A 33 41.77 -23.14 58.93
CA LEU A 33 40.35 -23.13 59.29
C LEU A 33 39.72 -21.76 59.06
N ALA A 34 40.39 -20.67 59.47
CA ALA A 34 39.94 -19.31 59.21
C ALA A 34 39.84 -19.00 57.70
N ALA A 35 40.80 -19.47 56.90
CA ALA A 35 40.76 -19.34 55.44
C ALA A 35 39.60 -20.15 54.82
N ALA A 36 39.37 -21.38 55.29
CA ALA A 36 38.25 -22.21 54.84
C ALA A 36 36.89 -21.58 55.19
N ILE A 37 36.74 -21.02 56.39
CA ILE A 37 35.55 -20.27 56.81
C ILE A 37 35.39 -19.01 55.96
N ALA A 38 36.46 -18.25 55.70
CA ALA A 38 36.40 -17.04 54.86
C ALA A 38 35.97 -17.35 53.42
N VAL A 39 36.49 -18.44 52.82
CA VAL A 39 36.06 -18.91 51.49
C VAL A 39 34.61 -19.38 51.52
N GLY A 40 34.18 -20.14 52.54
CA GLY A 40 32.79 -20.56 52.70
C GLY A 40 31.82 -19.39 52.83
N VAL A 41 32.17 -18.36 53.60
CA VAL A 41 31.37 -17.12 53.74
C VAL A 41 31.33 -16.33 52.43
N LEU A 42 32.43 -16.28 51.66
CA LEU A 42 32.44 -15.64 50.34
C LEU A 42 31.54 -16.38 49.34
N TRP A 43 31.54 -17.70 49.37
CA TRP A 43 30.73 -18.56 48.49
C TRP A 43 29.25 -18.56 48.88
N SER A 44 28.94 -18.35 50.16
CA SER A 44 27.57 -18.26 50.69
C SER A 44 26.88 -16.90 50.41
N ARG A 45 27.56 -15.91 49.83
CA ARG A 45 26.94 -14.63 49.45
C ARG A 45 26.10 -14.80 48.19
N ALA A 46 24.80 -15.04 48.38
CA ALA A 46 23.84 -15.01 47.29
C ALA A 46 23.90 -13.66 46.55
N PRO A 47 23.96 -13.63 45.20
CA PRO A 47 23.95 -12.38 44.46
C PRO A 47 22.61 -11.67 44.64
N ASP A 48 22.66 -10.37 44.94
CA ASP A 48 21.49 -9.48 44.99
C ASP A 48 20.80 -9.43 43.61
N TYR A 49 19.49 -9.60 43.56
CA TYR A 49 18.69 -9.60 42.32
C TYR A 49 17.82 -8.34 42.26
N LYS A 50 17.86 -7.63 41.14
CA LYS A 50 17.05 -6.43 40.91
C LYS A 50 16.20 -6.57 39.66
N VAL A 51 15.04 -5.94 39.68
CA VAL A 51 14.09 -5.91 38.55
C VAL A 51 14.75 -5.24 37.34
N LEU A 52 14.86 -5.99 36.25
CA LEU A 52 15.35 -5.51 34.97
C LEU A 52 14.24 -4.78 34.22
N TYR A 53 13.06 -5.42 34.13
CA TYR A 53 11.81 -4.87 33.63
C TYR A 53 10.63 -5.43 34.44
N SER A 54 9.56 -4.63 34.52
CA SER A 54 8.28 -4.93 35.14
C SER A 54 7.15 -4.81 34.11
N ASN A 55 6.11 -5.64 34.27
CA ASN A 55 4.93 -5.66 33.40
C ASN A 55 5.25 -6.01 31.93
N LEU A 56 6.04 -7.06 31.71
CA LEU A 56 6.26 -7.61 30.36
C LEU A 56 5.03 -8.38 29.88
N SER A 57 4.66 -8.17 28.60
CA SER A 57 3.76 -9.07 27.89
C SER A 57 4.42 -10.45 27.76
N GLU A 58 3.64 -11.52 27.60
CA GLU A 58 4.18 -12.88 27.41
C GLU A 58 5.12 -12.96 26.18
N ARG A 59 4.77 -12.22 25.12
CA ARG A 59 5.54 -12.11 23.86
C ARG A 59 6.88 -11.40 24.08
N ASP A 60 6.89 -10.28 24.82
CA ASP A 60 8.13 -9.57 25.18
C ASP A 60 8.97 -10.37 26.18
N GLY A 61 8.29 -11.05 27.12
CA GLY A 61 8.86 -11.99 28.08
C GLY A 61 9.73 -13.03 27.39
N GLY A 62 9.17 -13.75 26.41
CA GLY A 62 9.90 -14.76 25.64
C GLY A 62 11.13 -14.20 24.91
N ALA A 63 10.99 -13.06 24.23
CA ALA A 63 12.09 -12.45 23.46
C ALA A 63 13.23 -11.93 24.37
N VAL A 64 12.87 -11.30 25.50
CA VAL A 64 13.85 -10.88 26.52
C VAL A 64 14.52 -12.10 27.16
N LEU A 65 13.78 -13.17 27.44
CA LEU A 65 14.33 -14.40 28.03
C LEU A 65 15.34 -15.08 27.10
N GLN A 66 15.02 -15.19 25.82
CA GLN A 66 15.92 -15.76 24.80
C GLN A 66 17.23 -14.97 24.71
N SER A 67 17.16 -13.64 24.73
CA SER A 67 18.34 -12.78 24.74
C SER A 67 19.17 -12.90 26.04
N LEU A 68 18.51 -12.96 27.21
CA LEU A 68 19.18 -13.19 28.50
C LEU A 68 19.92 -14.53 28.54
N GLN A 69 19.30 -15.60 28.02
CA GLN A 69 19.92 -16.91 27.86
C GLN A 69 21.13 -16.85 26.93
N GLN A 70 21.00 -16.21 25.77
CA GLN A 70 22.10 -16.08 24.80
C GLN A 70 23.28 -15.25 25.34
N MET A 71 23.01 -14.27 26.21
CA MET A 71 24.03 -13.50 26.93
C MET A 71 24.57 -14.21 28.19
N ASN A 72 24.10 -15.42 28.52
CA ASN A 72 24.43 -16.15 29.76
C ASN A 72 24.24 -15.30 31.03
N VAL A 73 23.18 -14.48 31.07
CA VAL A 73 22.79 -13.70 32.25
C VAL A 73 21.82 -14.54 33.09
N PRO A 74 22.16 -14.92 34.33
CA PRO A 74 21.23 -15.64 35.19
C PRO A 74 20.05 -14.73 35.53
N TYR A 75 18.84 -15.25 35.41
CA TYR A 75 17.59 -14.53 35.63
C TYR A 75 16.70 -15.26 36.64
N LYS A 76 15.78 -14.52 37.25
CA LYS A 76 14.70 -15.04 38.09
C LYS A 76 13.41 -14.29 37.77
N PHE A 77 12.27 -14.96 37.91
CA PHE A 77 10.97 -14.30 37.90
C PHE A 77 10.63 -13.79 39.30
N ALA A 78 9.99 -12.63 39.39
CA ALA A 78 9.39 -12.18 40.65
C ALA A 78 8.08 -12.92 40.91
N GLU A 79 7.66 -13.02 42.18
CA GLU A 79 6.31 -13.48 42.52
C GLU A 79 5.27 -12.60 41.82
N GLY A 80 4.37 -13.21 41.05
CA GLY A 80 3.43 -12.52 40.15
C GLY A 80 3.78 -12.58 38.66
N GLY A 81 4.91 -13.18 38.26
CA GLY A 81 5.21 -13.60 36.88
C GLY A 81 5.56 -12.51 35.87
N GLY A 82 5.02 -11.29 36.02
CA GLY A 82 5.18 -10.17 35.07
C GLY A 82 6.51 -9.40 35.16
N ALA A 83 7.47 -9.82 35.99
CA ALA A 83 8.74 -9.11 36.15
C ALA A 83 9.95 -10.06 36.13
N VAL A 84 10.99 -9.66 35.39
CA VAL A 84 12.25 -10.40 35.23
C VAL A 84 13.34 -9.70 36.03
N MET A 85 14.03 -10.45 36.88
CA MET A 85 15.11 -9.98 37.74
C MET A 85 16.45 -10.55 37.30
N VAL A 86 17.51 -9.73 37.39
CA VAL A 86 18.91 -10.12 37.10
C VAL A 86 19.83 -9.63 38.22
N PRO A 87 21.06 -10.17 38.36
CA PRO A 87 22.00 -9.70 39.38
C PRO A 87 22.21 -8.18 39.34
N ALA A 88 22.19 -7.53 40.51
CA ALA A 88 22.23 -6.08 40.67
C ALA A 88 23.38 -5.42 39.90
N GLY A 89 24.57 -6.04 39.90
CA GLY A 89 25.75 -5.54 39.17
C GLY A 89 25.66 -5.63 37.64
N LYS A 90 24.73 -6.41 37.08
CA LYS A 90 24.52 -6.57 35.62
C LYS A 90 23.30 -5.83 35.08
N VAL A 91 22.43 -5.25 35.91
CA VAL A 91 21.15 -4.64 35.46
C VAL A 91 21.35 -3.60 34.36
N HIS A 92 22.26 -2.65 34.57
CA HIS A 92 22.47 -1.53 33.63
C HIS A 92 23.08 -2.01 32.30
N GLU A 93 24.07 -2.90 32.36
CA GLU A 93 24.68 -3.50 31.17
C GLU A 93 23.65 -4.31 30.37
N THR A 94 22.92 -5.20 31.04
CA THR A 94 21.90 -6.04 30.41
C THR A 94 20.78 -5.20 29.79
N ARG A 95 20.34 -4.14 30.46
CA ARG A 95 19.35 -3.20 29.90
C ARG A 95 19.86 -2.48 28.65
N LEU A 96 21.12 -2.05 28.64
CA LEU A 96 21.74 -1.42 27.47
C LEU A 96 21.86 -2.41 26.29
N ARG A 97 22.27 -3.66 26.56
CA ARG A 97 22.35 -4.72 25.54
C ARG A 97 20.97 -5.09 24.96
N LEU A 98 19.95 -5.21 25.80
CA LEU A 98 18.57 -5.46 25.34
C LEU A 98 18.02 -4.28 24.53
N ALA A 99 18.27 -3.04 24.96
CA ALA A 99 17.92 -1.85 24.20
C ALA A 99 18.61 -1.80 22.82
N SER A 100 19.89 -2.21 22.73
CA SER A 100 20.58 -2.31 21.42
C SER A 100 20.01 -3.37 20.48
N GLN A 101 19.20 -4.30 21.00
CA GLN A 101 18.47 -5.32 20.24
C GLN A 101 17.00 -4.93 19.99
N GLY A 102 16.59 -3.72 20.40
CA GLY A 102 15.20 -3.25 20.27
C GLY A 102 14.21 -3.97 21.20
N LEU A 103 14.68 -4.45 22.36
CA LEU A 103 13.86 -5.12 23.37
C LEU A 103 13.62 -4.23 24.61
N PRO A 104 12.42 -4.28 25.24
CA PRO A 104 11.22 -4.99 24.79
C PRO A 104 10.61 -4.34 23.54
N LYS A 105 9.88 -5.12 22.74
CA LYS A 105 9.15 -4.61 21.57
C LYS A 105 7.83 -4.03 22.07
N SER A 106 7.88 -2.83 22.65
CA SER A 106 6.68 -2.07 23.05
C SER A 106 5.63 -2.17 21.95
N GLY A 107 4.54 -2.89 22.24
CA GLY A 107 3.52 -3.22 21.25
C GLY A 107 2.91 -1.96 20.63
N THR A 108 2.41 -2.10 19.42
CA THR A 108 1.56 -1.09 18.80
C THR A 108 0.39 -0.78 19.73
N ALA A 109 0.31 0.46 20.20
CA ALA A 109 -0.74 0.91 21.11
C ALA A 109 -2.07 0.98 20.35
N GLY A 110 -2.91 -0.05 20.54
CA GLY A 110 -4.28 -0.11 20.01
C GLY A 110 -5.28 0.65 20.87
N MET A 111 -6.54 0.20 20.88
CA MET A 111 -7.61 0.88 21.62
C MET A 111 -7.43 0.88 23.16
N GLU A 112 -6.51 0.08 23.70
CA GLU A 112 -6.06 0.09 25.10
C GLU A 112 -5.69 1.50 25.65
N LEU A 113 -5.31 2.42 24.76
CA LEU A 113 -5.00 3.82 25.09
C LEU A 113 -6.26 4.65 25.41
N MET A 114 -7.45 4.21 24.98
CA MET A 114 -8.74 4.83 25.25
C MET A 114 -9.22 4.51 26.68
N ASP A 115 -8.98 3.30 27.15
CA ASP A 115 -9.48 2.80 28.46
C ASP A 115 -8.83 3.50 29.65
N ASN A 116 -7.65 4.09 29.45
CA ASN A 116 -6.86 4.76 30.48
C ASN A 116 -6.95 6.30 30.40
N GLN A 117 -8.03 6.85 29.81
CA GLN A 117 -8.20 8.29 29.68
C GLN A 117 -8.44 8.98 31.02
N LYS A 118 -7.65 10.04 31.27
CA LYS A 118 -7.83 10.93 32.42
C LYS A 118 -9.03 11.85 32.17
N PHE A 119 -9.88 12.05 33.17
CA PHE A 119 -10.98 13.01 33.08
C PHE A 119 -10.48 14.41 32.68
N GLY A 120 -11.16 15.05 31.73
CA GLY A 120 -10.86 16.41 31.26
C GLY A 120 -9.99 16.54 30.00
N ILE A 121 -9.88 15.50 29.16
CA ILE A 121 -9.22 15.63 27.85
C ILE A 121 -9.99 16.55 26.87
N SER A 122 -9.26 17.16 25.94
CA SER A 122 -9.84 17.88 24.80
C SER A 122 -10.33 16.90 23.72
N GLN A 123 -11.40 17.25 23.00
CA GLN A 123 -11.86 16.53 21.80
C GLN A 123 -10.74 16.29 20.78
N PHE A 124 -9.75 17.19 20.68
CA PHE A 124 -8.61 16.96 19.78
C PHE A 124 -7.71 15.80 20.27
N ALA A 125 -7.49 15.69 21.58
CA ALA A 125 -6.72 14.59 22.16
C ALA A 125 -7.50 13.26 22.06
N GLU A 126 -8.82 13.29 22.27
CA GLU A 126 -9.72 12.16 22.07
C GLU A 126 -9.65 11.65 20.61
N GLN A 127 -9.78 12.53 19.63
CA GLN A 127 -9.70 12.19 18.20
C GLN A 127 -8.34 11.59 17.82
N VAL A 128 -7.23 12.12 18.36
CA VAL A 128 -5.88 11.59 18.11
C VAL A 128 -5.68 10.21 18.76
N ASN A 129 -6.22 10.00 19.97
CA ASN A 129 -6.19 8.70 20.63
C ASN A 129 -7.05 7.67 19.89
N TYR A 130 -8.24 8.05 19.43
CA TYR A 130 -9.12 7.21 18.62
C TYR A 130 -8.44 6.82 17.29
N GLN A 131 -7.84 7.77 16.57
CA GLN A 131 -7.09 7.48 15.35
C GLN A 131 -5.94 6.49 15.62
N ARG A 132 -5.13 6.72 16.66
CA ARG A 132 -4.03 5.82 17.01
C ARG A 132 -4.52 4.42 17.39
N GLY A 133 -5.63 4.34 18.13
CA GLY A 133 -6.26 3.07 18.49
C GLY A 133 -6.73 2.30 17.26
N LEU A 134 -7.36 2.99 16.31
CA LEU A 134 -7.80 2.41 15.03
C LEU A 134 -6.59 1.95 14.18
N GLU A 135 -5.53 2.74 14.07
CA GLU A 135 -4.27 2.35 13.41
C GLU A 135 -3.67 1.07 14.04
N GLY A 136 -3.69 0.96 15.38
CA GLY A 136 -3.21 -0.22 16.11
C GLY A 136 -4.06 -1.47 15.91
N GLU A 137 -5.39 -1.37 15.94
CA GLU A 137 -6.29 -2.51 15.69
C GLU A 137 -6.27 -2.96 14.23
N LEU A 138 -6.15 -2.02 13.28
CA LEU A 138 -5.94 -2.36 11.87
C LEU A 138 -4.61 -3.07 11.65
N ALA A 139 -3.52 -2.61 12.28
CA ALA A 139 -2.24 -3.32 12.24
C ALA A 139 -2.35 -4.75 12.80
N ARG A 140 -2.96 -4.91 13.99
CA ARG A 140 -3.20 -6.22 14.63
C ARG A 140 -4.07 -7.15 13.77
N SER A 141 -5.07 -6.61 13.08
CA SER A 141 -5.92 -7.35 12.16
C SER A 141 -5.14 -7.83 10.93
N ILE A 142 -4.29 -6.98 10.35
CA ILE A 142 -3.44 -7.35 9.21
C ILE A 142 -2.35 -8.37 9.63
N GLU A 143 -1.83 -8.27 10.85
CA GLU A 143 -0.89 -9.25 11.45
C GLU A 143 -1.49 -10.64 11.67
N SER A 144 -2.81 -10.79 11.63
CA SER A 144 -3.45 -12.12 11.67
C SER A 144 -3.30 -12.89 10.34
N ILE A 145 -2.95 -12.20 9.24
CA ILE A 145 -2.72 -12.82 7.93
C ILE A 145 -1.40 -13.57 7.95
N ALA A 146 -1.42 -14.86 7.66
CA ALA A 146 -0.26 -15.75 7.81
C ALA A 146 1.03 -15.30 7.07
N ALA A 147 0.93 -14.53 5.98
CA ALA A 147 2.11 -14.01 5.29
C ALA A 147 2.83 -12.88 6.06
N VAL A 148 2.11 -12.14 6.92
CA VAL A 148 2.56 -10.92 7.59
C VAL A 148 3.17 -11.23 8.96
N GLN A 149 4.38 -10.73 9.19
CA GLN A 149 5.09 -10.79 10.48
C GLN A 149 4.77 -9.58 11.37
N SER A 150 4.70 -8.38 10.80
CA SER A 150 4.24 -7.17 11.48
C SER A 150 3.67 -6.16 10.49
N ALA A 151 2.69 -5.36 10.90
CA ALA A 151 2.11 -4.31 10.07
C ALA A 151 2.24 -2.94 10.73
N ARG A 152 2.39 -1.89 9.92
CA ARG A 152 2.24 -0.50 10.36
C ARG A 152 1.24 0.18 9.46
N VAL A 153 0.25 0.81 10.07
CA VAL A 153 -0.84 1.50 9.39
C VAL A 153 -0.79 2.96 9.79
N HIS A 154 -0.86 3.85 8.80
CA HIS A 154 -0.95 5.29 8.99
C HIS A 154 -2.19 5.79 8.25
N LEU A 155 -3.12 6.39 8.99
CA LEU A 155 -4.32 7.01 8.44
C LEU A 155 -4.11 8.52 8.34
N ALA A 156 -4.62 9.13 7.27
CA ALA A 156 -4.74 10.57 7.14
C ALA A 156 -6.23 10.92 7.06
N ILE A 157 -6.87 11.04 8.23
CA ILE A 157 -8.28 11.46 8.32
C ILE A 157 -8.34 12.99 8.43
N PRO A 158 -8.91 13.71 7.44
CA PRO A 158 -9.07 15.15 7.52
C PRO A 158 -10.15 15.53 8.54
N LYS A 159 -9.96 16.68 9.21
CA LYS A 159 -10.92 17.16 10.21
C LYS A 159 -12.21 17.65 9.54
N PRO A 160 -13.40 17.26 10.01
CA PRO A 160 -14.64 17.83 9.51
C PRO A 160 -14.73 19.31 9.88
N THR A 161 -15.03 20.17 8.91
CA THR A 161 -15.26 21.61 9.13
C THR A 161 -16.49 22.05 8.35
N LEU A 162 -17.22 23.03 8.88
CA LEU A 162 -18.44 23.56 8.25
C LEU A 162 -18.15 24.65 7.19
N PHE A 163 -16.88 25.03 7.02
CA PHE A 163 -16.46 26.17 6.19
C PHE A 163 -15.83 25.77 4.85
N VAL A 164 -15.64 24.47 4.61
CA VAL A 164 -14.98 23.95 3.40
C VAL A 164 -16.02 23.33 2.47
N ARG A 165 -16.05 23.79 1.22
CA ARG A 165 -16.97 23.31 0.17
C ARG A 165 -16.59 21.92 -0.36
N GLU A 166 -15.30 21.60 -0.37
CA GLU A 166 -14.75 20.35 -0.89
C GLU A 166 -14.02 19.60 0.23
N ARG A 167 -14.63 18.54 0.75
CA ARG A 167 -13.98 17.68 1.74
C ARG A 167 -12.85 16.91 1.07
N GLN A 168 -11.64 17.04 1.62
CA GLN A 168 -10.57 16.10 1.30
C GLN A 168 -10.99 14.69 1.71
N LYS A 169 -10.70 13.70 0.87
CA LYS A 169 -10.95 12.29 1.19
C LYS A 169 -9.83 11.75 2.08
N PRO A 170 -10.13 10.86 3.03
CA PRO A 170 -9.08 10.20 3.81
C PRO A 170 -8.20 9.32 2.92
N THR A 171 -6.95 9.15 3.33
CA THR A 171 -5.99 8.24 2.70
C THR A 171 -5.33 7.34 3.75
N ALA A 172 -4.74 6.23 3.31
CA ALA A 172 -4.01 5.32 4.19
C ALA A 172 -2.71 4.82 3.55
N SER A 173 -1.69 4.66 4.39
CA SER A 173 -0.40 4.06 4.02
C SER A 173 -0.11 2.89 4.94
N ILE A 174 0.15 1.73 4.36
CA ILE A 174 0.34 0.46 5.05
C ILE A 174 1.72 -0.07 4.69
N VAL A 175 2.56 -0.29 5.70
CA VAL A 175 3.87 -0.94 5.54
C VAL A 175 3.78 -2.33 6.14
N LEU A 176 4.05 -3.34 5.31
CA LEU A 176 4.06 -4.74 5.68
C LEU A 176 5.49 -5.22 5.90
N GLN A 177 5.70 -5.96 6.98
CA GLN A 177 6.84 -6.84 7.16
C GLN A 177 6.35 -8.27 6.95
N LEU A 178 6.85 -8.98 5.95
CA LEU A 178 6.54 -10.38 5.67
C LEU A 178 7.51 -11.32 6.39
N TYR A 179 7.08 -12.57 6.60
CA TYR A 179 7.98 -13.62 7.09
C TYR A 179 9.05 -13.96 6.04
N PRO A 180 10.30 -14.29 6.46
CA PRO A 180 11.35 -14.71 5.54
C PRO A 180 10.92 -15.87 4.64
N GLY A 181 11.08 -15.70 3.32
CA GLY A 181 10.68 -16.70 2.32
C GLY A 181 9.18 -16.77 2.02
N ARG A 182 8.33 -15.92 2.62
CA ARG A 182 6.93 -15.74 2.20
C ARG A 182 6.81 -14.53 1.29
N ALA A 183 5.94 -14.64 0.30
CA ALA A 183 5.43 -13.53 -0.50
C ALA A 183 3.93 -13.38 -0.24
N ILE A 184 3.42 -12.17 -0.43
CA ILE A 184 2.00 -11.86 -0.37
C ILE A 184 1.41 -11.92 -1.78
N ASP A 185 0.23 -12.52 -1.95
CA ASP A 185 -0.47 -12.58 -3.23
C ASP A 185 -1.41 -11.37 -3.45
N GLU A 186 -1.80 -11.13 -4.70
CA GLU A 186 -2.65 -9.99 -5.07
C GLU A 186 -4.04 -10.05 -4.41
N GLY A 187 -4.56 -11.25 -4.15
CA GLY A 187 -5.81 -11.45 -3.41
C GLY A 187 -5.68 -11.07 -1.94
N GLN A 188 -4.57 -11.41 -1.29
CA GLN A 188 -4.25 -10.94 0.08
C GLN A 188 -4.08 -9.42 0.13
N VAL A 189 -3.41 -8.81 -0.86
CA VAL A 189 -3.30 -7.33 -0.95
C VAL A 189 -4.67 -6.67 -1.12
N ALA A 190 -5.52 -7.22 -2.00
CA ALA A 190 -6.89 -6.75 -2.19
C ALA A 190 -7.72 -6.90 -0.91
N ALA A 191 -7.60 -8.02 -0.19
CA ALA A 191 -8.28 -8.26 1.08
C ALA A 191 -7.86 -7.24 2.16
N ILE A 192 -6.56 -6.93 2.26
CA ILE A 192 -6.06 -5.87 3.18
C ILE A 192 -6.65 -4.51 2.81
N SER A 193 -6.64 -4.14 1.52
CA SER A 193 -7.21 -2.87 1.05
C SER A 193 -8.71 -2.77 1.35
N HIS A 194 -9.46 -3.85 1.10
CA HIS A 194 -10.88 -3.91 1.43
C HIS A 194 -11.15 -3.81 2.93
N LEU A 195 -10.42 -4.56 3.76
CA LEU A 195 -10.52 -4.52 5.22
C LEU A 195 -10.37 -3.07 5.70
N VAL A 196 -9.27 -2.40 5.35
CA VAL A 196 -9.00 -1.03 5.80
C VAL A 196 -10.00 -0.03 5.24
N SER A 197 -10.41 -0.15 3.96
CA SER A 197 -11.45 0.71 3.38
C SER A 197 -12.82 0.58 4.07
N SER A 198 -13.16 -0.63 4.55
CA SER A 198 -14.42 -0.89 5.26
C SER A 198 -14.41 -0.39 6.71
N SER A 199 -13.22 -0.25 7.31
CA SER A 199 -13.05 0.20 8.69
C SER A 199 -12.95 1.73 8.85
N VAL A 200 -12.78 2.49 7.76
CA VAL A 200 -12.59 3.95 7.78
C VAL A 200 -13.66 4.62 6.92
N PRO A 201 -14.53 5.48 7.49
CA PRO A 201 -15.54 6.20 6.71
C PRO A 201 -14.92 7.01 5.56
N GLU A 202 -15.59 7.02 4.41
CA GLU A 202 -15.18 7.74 3.18
C GLU A 202 -13.83 7.30 2.55
N LEU A 203 -13.15 6.28 3.09
CA LEU A 203 -11.89 5.76 2.52
C LEU A 203 -12.16 4.80 1.36
N THR A 204 -11.61 5.11 0.18
CA THR A 204 -11.73 4.22 -1.00
C THR A 204 -10.50 3.31 -1.13
N PRO A 205 -10.62 2.07 -1.64
CA PRO A 205 -9.48 1.19 -1.90
C PRO A 205 -8.38 1.81 -2.79
N LYS A 206 -8.75 2.75 -3.68
CA LYS A 206 -7.81 3.50 -4.54
C LYS A 206 -6.96 4.52 -3.77
N SER A 207 -7.35 4.88 -2.55
CA SER A 207 -6.69 5.83 -1.65
C SER A 207 -5.76 5.15 -0.63
N ILE A 208 -5.47 3.85 -0.83
CA ILE A 208 -4.68 3.02 0.08
C ILE A 208 -3.39 2.60 -0.63
N SER A 209 -2.25 2.97 -0.04
CA SER A 209 -0.92 2.53 -0.48
C SER A 209 -0.42 1.39 0.42
N ILE A 210 -0.02 0.26 -0.16
CA ILE A 210 0.49 -0.93 0.55
C ILE A 210 1.90 -1.20 0.04
N VAL A 211 2.89 -1.23 0.95
CA VAL A 211 4.32 -1.34 0.63
C VAL A 211 4.97 -2.45 1.45
N ASP A 212 5.83 -3.24 0.82
CA ASP A 212 6.65 -4.30 1.45
C ASP A 212 7.91 -3.74 2.14
N GLN A 213 8.53 -4.49 3.05
CA GLN A 213 9.79 -4.07 3.72
C GLN A 213 10.94 -3.73 2.76
N HIS A 214 10.93 -4.25 1.53
CA HIS A 214 11.93 -3.93 0.50
C HIS A 214 11.61 -2.65 -0.30
N GLY A 215 10.56 -1.91 0.06
CA GLY A 215 10.10 -0.73 -0.68
C GLY A 215 9.31 -1.04 -1.95
N ASN A 216 8.94 -2.30 -2.18
CA ASN A 216 8.09 -2.68 -3.30
C ASN A 216 6.64 -2.25 -3.05
N LEU A 217 6.03 -1.54 -3.99
CA LEU A 217 4.63 -1.17 -3.94
C LEU A 217 3.78 -2.40 -4.30
N LEU A 218 2.97 -2.86 -3.35
CA LEU A 218 2.10 -4.03 -3.47
C LEU A 218 0.69 -3.63 -3.93
N SER A 219 0.18 -2.49 -3.46
CA SER A 219 -1.10 -1.94 -3.92
C SER A 219 -0.97 -1.43 -5.35
N ASN A 220 -1.87 -1.86 -6.24
CA ASN A 220 -2.00 -1.27 -7.57
C ASN A 220 -2.62 0.14 -7.47
N SER A 221 -1.80 1.14 -7.13
CA SER A 221 -2.20 2.53 -7.27
C SER A 221 -2.38 2.81 -8.76
N GLY A 222 -3.57 3.27 -9.15
CA GLY A 222 -4.01 3.40 -10.54
C GLY A 222 -3.32 4.52 -11.32
N ASN A 223 -2.00 4.58 -11.27
CA ASN A 223 -1.16 5.44 -12.10
C ASN A 223 -0.97 4.77 -13.45
N GLU A 224 -1.39 5.44 -14.52
CA GLU A 224 -1.40 4.90 -15.89
C GLU A 224 -0.02 4.52 -16.45
N ARG A 225 1.07 4.90 -15.77
CA ARG A 225 2.43 4.40 -16.08
C ARG A 225 2.72 2.98 -15.59
N MET A 226 1.87 2.40 -14.74
CA MET A 226 1.96 1.00 -14.32
C MET A 226 1.04 0.06 -15.12
N LEU A 227 0.19 0.61 -16.00
CA LEU A 227 -0.58 -0.18 -16.97
C LEU A 227 0.36 -0.98 -17.87
N ASP A 228 1.45 -0.37 -18.35
CA ASP A 228 2.43 -0.99 -19.25
C ASP A 228 2.99 -2.32 -18.69
N ALA A 229 3.42 -2.36 -17.42
CA ALA A 229 3.94 -3.58 -16.80
C ALA A 229 2.88 -4.70 -16.65
N THR A 230 1.61 -4.35 -16.47
CA THR A 230 0.50 -5.31 -16.35
C THR A 230 -0.01 -5.75 -17.73
N GLN A 231 -0.05 -4.83 -18.69
CA GLN A 231 -0.36 -5.07 -20.10
C GLN A 231 0.67 -5.99 -20.74
N LEU A 232 1.97 -5.73 -20.55
CA LEU A 232 3.06 -6.61 -21.00
C LEU A 232 2.95 -8.01 -20.40
N LYS A 233 2.63 -8.15 -19.11
CA LYS A 233 2.34 -9.46 -18.49
C LYS A 233 1.12 -10.15 -19.12
N TYR A 234 0.06 -9.39 -19.43
CA TYR A 234 -1.12 -9.92 -20.09
C TYR A 234 -0.82 -10.41 -21.51
N VAL A 235 -0.10 -9.63 -22.32
CA VAL A 235 0.38 -10.03 -23.66
C VAL A 235 1.24 -11.29 -23.58
N GLN A 236 2.23 -11.35 -22.68
CA GLN A 236 3.06 -12.54 -22.48
C GLN A 236 2.26 -13.78 -22.06
N ALA A 237 1.26 -13.61 -21.19
CA ALA A 237 0.38 -14.70 -20.78
C ALA A 237 -0.51 -15.20 -21.93
N LEU A 238 -1.00 -14.28 -22.77
CA LEU A 238 -1.78 -14.55 -23.97
C LEU A 238 -0.95 -15.32 -25.01
N GLU A 239 0.25 -14.82 -25.32
CA GLU A 239 1.21 -15.45 -26.23
C GLU A 239 1.57 -16.87 -25.78
N GLN A 240 1.90 -17.06 -24.50
CA GLN A 240 2.18 -18.39 -23.93
C GLN A 240 0.97 -19.34 -23.99
N ASN A 241 -0.26 -18.82 -23.84
CA ASN A 241 -1.48 -19.62 -23.95
C ASN A 241 -1.70 -20.11 -25.38
N TYR A 242 -1.57 -19.21 -26.36
CA TYR A 242 -1.68 -19.56 -27.78
C TYR A 242 -0.57 -20.48 -28.25
N LEU A 243 0.68 -20.25 -27.83
CA LEU A 243 1.81 -21.14 -28.12
C LEU A 243 1.53 -22.57 -27.64
N LYS A 244 1.10 -22.75 -26.38
CA LYS A 244 0.70 -24.05 -25.83
C LYS A 244 -0.47 -24.68 -26.59
N ARG A 245 -1.46 -23.89 -27.02
CA ARG A 245 -2.58 -24.38 -27.84
C ARG A 245 -2.14 -24.86 -29.21
N ILE A 246 -1.26 -24.13 -29.89
CA ILE A 246 -0.73 -24.50 -31.21
C ILE A 246 0.10 -25.79 -31.09
N GLU A 247 0.98 -25.89 -30.10
CA GLU A 247 1.75 -27.11 -29.82
C GLU A 247 0.81 -28.29 -29.53
N ALA A 248 -0.22 -28.12 -28.70
CA ALA A 248 -1.18 -29.18 -28.37
C ALA A 248 -1.99 -29.70 -29.58
N ILE A 249 -2.28 -28.83 -30.56
CA ILE A 249 -2.99 -29.20 -31.80
C ILE A 249 -2.06 -29.96 -32.76
N LEU A 250 -0.79 -29.57 -32.85
CA LEU A 250 0.17 -30.15 -33.80
C LEU A 250 0.89 -31.40 -33.27
N ALA A 251 1.11 -31.50 -31.96
CA ALA A 251 1.85 -32.60 -31.33
C ALA A 251 1.31 -34.01 -31.67
N PRO A 252 -0.01 -34.27 -31.81
CA PRO A 252 -0.52 -35.59 -32.22
C PRO A 252 -0.17 -35.98 -33.66
N ILE A 253 0.13 -35.01 -34.53
CA ILE A 253 0.38 -35.23 -35.96
C ILE A 253 1.88 -35.33 -36.26
N VAL A 254 2.69 -34.43 -35.69
CA VAL A 254 4.14 -34.36 -35.98
C VAL A 254 5.03 -34.86 -34.84
N GLY A 255 4.48 -35.05 -33.63
CA GLY A 255 5.24 -35.37 -32.43
C GLY A 255 5.70 -34.14 -31.65
N LYS A 256 5.69 -34.24 -30.32
CA LYS A 256 5.94 -33.12 -29.38
C LYS A 256 7.25 -32.35 -29.63
N ASP A 257 8.33 -33.06 -29.99
CA ASP A 257 9.67 -32.45 -30.11
C ASP A 257 9.98 -31.94 -31.53
N ASN A 258 9.10 -32.22 -32.50
CA ASN A 258 9.25 -31.86 -33.92
C ASN A 258 8.52 -30.56 -34.29
N VAL A 259 7.89 -29.87 -33.33
CA VAL A 259 7.21 -28.60 -33.56
C VAL A 259 7.77 -27.51 -32.65
N ARG A 260 7.88 -26.30 -33.19
CA ARG A 260 8.16 -25.07 -32.43
C ARG A 260 7.24 -23.98 -32.96
N ALA A 261 6.43 -23.41 -32.08
CA ALA A 261 5.59 -22.27 -32.41
C ALA A 261 6.16 -21.01 -31.75
N GLN A 262 6.11 -19.88 -32.46
CA GLN A 262 6.35 -18.57 -31.90
C GLN A 262 5.13 -17.71 -32.19
N VAL A 263 4.63 -17.02 -31.17
CA VAL A 263 3.43 -16.19 -31.25
C VAL A 263 3.84 -14.79 -30.80
N THR A 264 3.35 -13.79 -31.53
CA THR A 264 3.42 -12.38 -31.14
C THR A 264 2.01 -11.84 -31.20
N ALA A 265 1.55 -11.19 -30.14
CA ALA A 265 0.19 -10.65 -30.05
C ALA A 265 0.20 -9.12 -30.01
N ASP A 266 -0.39 -8.51 -31.03
CA ASP A 266 -0.76 -7.10 -31.02
C ASP A 266 -2.12 -6.96 -30.32
N VAL A 267 -2.19 -6.14 -29.27
CA VAL A 267 -3.37 -6.00 -28.40
C VAL A 267 -3.65 -4.53 -28.17
N ASP A 268 -4.79 -4.06 -28.68
CA ASP A 268 -5.30 -2.73 -28.35
C ASP A 268 -5.93 -2.73 -26.95
N PHE A 269 -5.47 -1.81 -26.11
CA PHE A 269 -5.96 -1.59 -24.75
C PHE A 269 -6.87 -0.36 -24.63
N SER A 270 -7.45 0.11 -25.73
CA SER A 270 -8.37 1.25 -25.75
C SER A 270 -9.58 1.04 -24.81
N ILE A 271 -9.70 1.92 -23.82
CA ILE A 271 -10.83 1.95 -22.89
C ILE A 271 -11.88 2.91 -23.45
N VAL A 272 -13.09 2.41 -23.71
CA VAL A 272 -14.24 3.24 -24.12
C VAL A 272 -15.18 3.36 -22.93
N GLU A 273 -15.29 4.57 -22.36
CA GLU A 273 -16.27 4.90 -21.34
C GLU A 273 -17.58 5.35 -22.02
N HIS A 274 -18.71 4.76 -21.64
CA HIS A 274 -20.04 5.08 -22.18
C HIS A 274 -20.98 5.50 -21.05
N THR A 275 -21.60 6.66 -21.20
CA THR A 275 -22.53 7.22 -20.21
C THR A 275 -23.93 7.28 -20.83
N ASP A 276 -24.80 6.36 -20.44
CA ASP A 276 -26.21 6.36 -20.84
C ASP A 276 -27.04 7.24 -19.90
N GLU A 277 -27.67 8.29 -20.43
CA GLU A 277 -28.63 9.12 -19.71
C GLU A 277 -30.05 8.91 -20.27
N SER A 278 -30.86 8.11 -19.57
CA SER A 278 -32.21 7.74 -20.01
C SER A 278 -33.29 8.56 -19.31
N TYR A 279 -33.98 9.41 -20.07
CA TYR A 279 -35.14 10.18 -19.61
C TYR A 279 -36.44 9.40 -19.83
N LYS A 280 -37.10 8.99 -18.75
CA LYS A 280 -38.42 8.35 -18.79
C LYS A 280 -39.53 9.37 -18.46
N PRO A 281 -40.66 9.39 -19.19
CA PRO A 281 -41.83 10.19 -18.81
C PRO A 281 -42.34 9.81 -17.42
N ASN A 282 -42.73 10.79 -16.62
CA ASN A 282 -43.20 10.61 -15.24
C ASN A 282 -44.68 10.13 -15.17
N GLN A 283 -45.07 9.17 -16.03
CA GLN A 283 -46.43 8.65 -16.15
C GLN A 283 -46.47 7.14 -15.89
N ASP A 284 -47.64 6.64 -15.48
CA ASP A 284 -47.87 5.21 -15.21
C ASP A 284 -47.63 4.37 -16.49
N PRO A 285 -46.73 3.37 -16.47
CA PRO A 285 -46.41 2.54 -17.63
C PRO A 285 -47.63 1.87 -18.26
N ASN A 286 -48.66 1.57 -17.47
CA ASN A 286 -49.86 0.86 -17.94
C ASN A 286 -50.90 1.79 -18.62
N ARG A 287 -50.67 3.11 -18.63
CA ARG A 287 -51.55 4.10 -19.31
C ARG A 287 -50.88 4.85 -20.44
N SER A 288 -49.57 4.67 -20.64
CA SER A 288 -48.78 5.42 -21.61
C SER A 288 -48.74 4.71 -22.97
N ALA A 289 -49.62 5.09 -23.89
CA ALA A 289 -49.57 4.60 -25.28
C ALA A 289 -48.53 5.39 -26.11
N ILE A 290 -47.51 4.70 -26.62
CA ILE A 290 -46.51 5.30 -27.52
C ILE A 290 -47.19 5.64 -28.85
N ARG A 291 -47.34 6.94 -29.15
CA ARG A 291 -47.97 7.42 -30.40
C ARG A 291 -47.00 7.53 -31.58
N SER A 292 -45.71 7.74 -31.29
CA SER A 292 -44.63 7.82 -32.25
C SER A 292 -43.32 7.51 -31.53
N GLN A 293 -42.40 6.83 -32.20
CA GLN A 293 -41.04 6.62 -31.76
C GLN A 293 -40.11 7.15 -32.84
N GLN A 294 -39.21 8.06 -32.47
CA GLN A 294 -38.17 8.57 -33.34
C GLN A 294 -36.82 8.33 -32.68
N THR A 295 -36.02 7.45 -33.28
CA THR A 295 -34.62 7.25 -32.91
C THR A 295 -33.76 8.21 -33.71
N SER A 296 -32.83 8.90 -33.05
CA SER A 296 -31.85 9.78 -33.68
C SER A 296 -30.47 9.43 -33.16
N GLU A 297 -29.67 8.78 -34.00
CA GLU A 297 -28.29 8.42 -33.69
C GLU A 297 -27.35 9.46 -34.32
N SER A 298 -26.40 9.96 -33.52
CA SER A 298 -25.35 10.86 -33.98
C SER A 298 -24.00 10.39 -33.45
N SER A 299 -23.19 9.78 -34.31
CA SER A 299 -21.79 9.45 -34.00
C SER A 299 -20.89 10.63 -34.38
N GLN A 300 -20.10 11.12 -33.42
CA GLN A 300 -19.15 12.21 -33.61
C GLN A 300 -17.71 11.67 -33.43
N GLN A 301 -17.21 10.93 -34.43
CA GLN A 301 -15.82 10.46 -34.42
C GLN A 301 -14.86 11.61 -34.75
N GLY A 302 -13.95 11.93 -33.83
CA GLY A 302 -12.91 12.95 -34.04
C GLY A 302 -13.36 14.37 -33.69
N ALA A 303 -13.27 14.73 -32.41
CA ALA A 303 -13.27 16.12 -32.01
C ALA A 303 -11.93 16.76 -32.38
N THR A 304 -11.90 17.56 -33.46
CA THR A 304 -10.85 18.58 -33.60
C THR A 304 -10.87 19.43 -32.33
N PRO A 305 -9.74 19.66 -31.64
CA PRO A 305 -9.74 20.53 -30.47
C PRO A 305 -10.36 21.88 -30.83
N PRO A 306 -11.12 22.54 -29.93
CA PRO A 306 -11.71 23.85 -30.19
C PRO A 306 -10.61 24.91 -30.35
N GLY A 307 -10.07 25.00 -31.57
CA GLY A 307 -9.00 25.90 -31.99
C GLY A 307 -9.55 27.28 -32.30
N GLY A 308 -9.85 28.05 -31.25
CA GLY A 308 -10.21 29.45 -31.34
C GLY A 308 -9.55 30.23 -30.21
N VAL A 309 -9.10 31.46 -30.50
CA VAL A 309 -8.62 32.36 -29.45
C VAL A 309 -9.76 32.61 -28.45
N PRO A 310 -9.54 32.43 -27.12
CA PRO A 310 -10.59 32.66 -26.14
C PRO A 310 -11.12 34.10 -26.21
N GLY A 311 -12.40 34.26 -26.58
CA GLY A 311 -13.10 35.55 -26.59
C GLY A 311 -13.72 36.01 -27.93
N ALA A 312 -13.58 35.25 -29.03
CA ALA A 312 -14.08 35.69 -30.35
C ALA A 312 -15.55 35.31 -30.65
N LEU A 313 -16.46 36.27 -30.47
CA LEU A 313 -17.70 36.50 -31.25
C LEU A 313 -18.78 35.38 -31.39
N SER A 314 -18.83 34.34 -30.55
CA SER A 314 -19.89 33.30 -30.60
C SER A 314 -21.33 33.75 -30.24
N ASN A 315 -21.60 35.06 -30.13
CA ASN A 315 -22.92 35.61 -29.82
C ASN A 315 -23.32 36.73 -30.79
N GLN A 316 -23.51 36.38 -32.07
CA GLN A 316 -24.34 37.20 -32.96
C GLN A 316 -25.79 36.70 -32.88
N PRO A 317 -26.78 37.59 -32.64
CA PRO A 317 -28.18 37.20 -32.70
C PRO A 317 -28.56 36.78 -34.13
N PRO A 318 -29.54 35.88 -34.32
CA PRO A 318 -29.99 35.46 -35.64
C PRO A 318 -30.41 36.65 -36.50
N ALA A 319 -30.02 36.65 -37.78
CA ALA A 319 -30.45 37.66 -38.73
C ALA A 319 -31.99 37.67 -38.84
N ALA A 320 -32.57 38.87 -38.90
CA ALA A 320 -34.03 39.04 -38.93
C ALA A 320 -34.65 38.34 -40.14
N ALA A 321 -35.71 37.56 -39.90
CA ALA A 321 -36.40 36.81 -40.94
C ALA A 321 -37.11 37.74 -41.94
N VAL A 322 -36.56 37.86 -43.15
CA VAL A 322 -37.24 38.50 -44.28
C VAL A 322 -38.18 37.51 -44.96
N ALA A 323 -39.48 37.64 -44.67
CA ALA A 323 -40.53 36.93 -45.40
C ALA A 323 -40.71 37.51 -46.81
N PRO A 324 -40.68 36.70 -47.89
CA PRO A 324 -40.97 37.20 -49.24
C PRO A 324 -42.42 37.64 -49.36
N VAL A 325 -42.67 38.93 -49.58
CA VAL A 325 -44.00 39.44 -49.90
C VAL A 325 -44.32 39.16 -51.37
N THR A 326 -44.82 37.96 -51.65
CA THR A 326 -45.40 37.64 -52.96
C THR A 326 -46.81 38.22 -53.03
N THR A 327 -46.98 39.39 -53.64
CA THR A 327 -48.30 39.95 -53.97
C THR A 327 -48.97 39.08 -55.04
N PRO A 328 -50.14 38.46 -54.76
CA PRO A 328 -50.83 37.66 -55.77
C PRO A 328 -51.40 38.55 -56.88
N GLN A 329 -50.92 38.40 -58.10
CA GLN A 329 -51.60 38.96 -59.27
C GLN A 329 -52.85 38.13 -59.58
N THR A 330 -54.00 38.78 -59.71
CA THR A 330 -55.29 38.16 -60.01
C THR A 330 -55.30 37.57 -61.42
N PRO A 331 -55.56 36.25 -61.60
CA PRO A 331 -55.66 35.66 -62.93
C PRO A 331 -56.89 36.17 -63.70
N ARG A 332 -56.68 36.78 -64.86
CA ARG A 332 -57.75 37.11 -65.80
C ARG A 332 -58.16 35.83 -66.56
N ALA A 333 -59.46 35.56 -66.61
CA ALA A 333 -59.98 34.32 -67.20
C ALA A 333 -59.66 34.18 -68.70
N GLY A 334 -59.24 32.97 -69.11
CA GLY A 334 -59.03 32.62 -70.52
C GLY A 334 -58.41 31.25 -70.76
N GLN A 335 -59.25 30.28 -71.13
CA GLN A 335 -58.93 29.11 -71.98
C GLN A 335 -57.96 28.01 -71.46
N ALA A 336 -58.56 26.87 -71.10
CA ALA A 336 -58.03 25.51 -71.32
C ALA A 336 -58.36 25.08 -72.79
N PRO A 337 -57.92 23.91 -73.34
CA PRO A 337 -57.37 22.73 -72.63
C PRO A 337 -56.22 21.93 -73.31
N GLY A 338 -55.68 20.95 -72.54
CA GLY A 338 -54.97 19.76 -73.05
C GLY A 338 -53.42 19.82 -73.03
N GLN A 339 -52.68 18.71 -72.89
CA GLN A 339 -53.07 17.33 -72.52
C GLN A 339 -51.80 16.51 -72.13
N ALA A 340 -51.90 15.66 -71.10
CA ALA A 340 -51.05 14.50 -70.78
C ALA A 340 -49.51 14.63 -70.55
N GLY A 341 -48.98 13.79 -69.65
CA GLY A 341 -47.57 13.33 -69.68
C GLY A 341 -46.73 13.64 -68.43
N ALA A 342 -46.42 12.62 -67.64
CA ALA A 342 -45.42 12.63 -66.57
C ALA A 342 -44.15 11.85 -67.01
N PRO A 343 -43.14 11.62 -66.15
CA PRO A 343 -42.18 12.62 -65.64
C PRO A 343 -40.70 12.17 -65.84
N ALA A 344 -39.73 13.04 -65.49
CA ALA A 344 -38.54 12.75 -64.65
C ALA A 344 -37.24 13.54 -65.02
N ALA A 345 -36.45 13.80 -63.98
CA ALA A 345 -35.00 14.08 -63.95
C ALA A 345 -34.44 15.38 -64.58
N GLY A 346 -33.64 16.13 -63.80
CA GLY A 346 -32.82 17.26 -64.25
C GLY A 346 -32.10 17.97 -63.09
N GLN A 347 -30.78 17.81 -63.00
CA GLN A 347 -29.91 18.41 -61.97
C GLN A 347 -29.56 19.89 -62.26
N PRO A 348 -29.00 20.65 -61.29
CA PRO A 348 -28.86 22.11 -61.37
C PRO A 348 -27.59 22.57 -62.10
N GLY A 349 -27.58 23.82 -62.58
CA GLY A 349 -26.35 24.45 -63.07
C GLY A 349 -26.42 25.96 -63.31
N GLN A 350 -25.36 26.65 -62.85
CA GLN A 350 -24.80 27.93 -63.33
C GLN A 350 -25.68 29.19 -63.09
N ALA A 351 -25.17 30.44 -62.99
CA ALA A 351 -23.83 31.04 -63.18
C ALA A 351 -23.67 32.25 -62.19
N GLY A 352 -22.56 32.99 -62.04
CA GLY A 352 -21.19 32.91 -62.57
C GLY A 352 -20.52 34.31 -62.73
N GLN A 353 -19.16 34.34 -62.73
CA GLN A 353 -18.25 35.42 -63.25
C GLN A 353 -18.22 36.77 -62.47
N ALA A 354 -17.12 37.55 -62.34
CA ALA A 354 -15.67 37.50 -62.66
C ALA A 354 -14.93 38.51 -61.71
N GLY A 355 -13.61 38.78 -61.67
CA GLY A 355 -12.38 38.34 -62.38
C GLY A 355 -11.18 39.30 -62.12
N GLN A 356 -10.03 39.12 -62.80
CA GLN A 356 -8.76 39.91 -62.77
C GLN A 356 -7.85 39.81 -61.50
N GLN A 357 -6.51 39.92 -61.54
CA GLN A 357 -5.46 39.68 -62.58
C GLN A 357 -4.06 39.62 -61.89
N GLY A 358 -3.10 38.84 -62.44
CA GLY A 358 -1.66 38.86 -62.09
C GLY A 358 -1.23 38.17 -60.77
N GLN A 359 0.04 37.82 -60.53
CA GLN A 359 1.20 37.63 -61.44
C GLN A 359 2.38 36.94 -60.68
N ALA A 360 3.09 36.01 -61.34
CA ALA A 360 4.52 35.63 -61.12
C ALA A 360 5.03 34.91 -59.83
N ALA A 361 6.22 34.29 -60.00
CA ALA A 361 7.14 33.63 -59.04
C ALA A 361 6.65 32.34 -58.32
N GLN A 362 7.18 31.14 -58.59
CA GLN A 362 8.55 30.60 -58.39
C GLN A 362 8.96 30.37 -56.93
N GLY A 363 9.42 29.15 -56.60
CA GLY A 363 10.33 28.95 -55.46
C GLY A 363 10.15 27.68 -54.61
N ALA A 364 10.87 26.62 -54.97
CA ALA A 364 11.65 25.72 -54.11
C ALA A 364 11.16 25.22 -52.72
N GLN A 365 11.23 23.89 -52.56
CA GLN A 365 11.93 23.15 -51.49
C GLN A 365 11.76 23.59 -50.01
N ALA A 366 11.16 22.69 -49.22
CA ALA A 366 11.86 21.96 -48.15
C ALA A 366 11.15 20.63 -47.88
#